data_AF-A0A1Z8Q1R2-F1
#
_entry.id   AF-A0A1Z8Q1R2-F1
#
_cell.length_a   1.000
_cell.length_b   1.000
_cell.length_c   1.000
_cell.angle_alpha   90.00
_cell.angle_beta   90.00
_cell.angle_gamma   90.00
#
_symmetry.space_group_name_H-M   'P 1'
#
loop_
_entity.id
_entity.type
_entity.pdbx_description
1 polymer ?
#
loop_
_entity_poly.entity_id
_entity_poly.type
_entity_poly.pdbx_seq_one_letter_code
_entity_poly.pdbx_strand_id
1 'polypeptide(L)'
;MKFESANSDGSFNAWGTGLLYKYQSEFSSLDIFDPTQSRAYARLKFNSYKLKRPRLYLEHFDRANQIKALIFSNNHTNNLADTMDRRRMGAILHSTAKSSRLALSLKQADYDYFADYFKEETGLKSVKIKKFISNDRLSEFYVGRILTQNNNCTSVRACTLSGLLEAMSESTMRDLVTTEYGCKQSAKRLLGASHKMSFLASILDDEFTSKIMLKTEDSKSGLNSF
;
A
#
# COMPACT_ATOMS: atom_id res chain seq x y z
N MET A 1 1.69 7.22 13.85
CA MET A 1 1.59 8.46 13.07
C MET A 1 0.93 9.55 13.93
N LYS A 2 1.42 10.79 13.87
CA LYS A 2 0.85 11.95 14.57
C LYS A 2 0.38 12.98 13.52
N PHE A 3 -0.84 13.48 13.63
CA PHE A 3 -1.39 14.52 12.74
C PHE A 3 -1.43 15.86 13.45
N GLU A 4 -1.03 16.92 12.76
CA GLU A 4 -1.35 18.29 13.19
C GLU A 4 -2.80 18.63 12.82
N SER A 5 -3.38 19.62 13.50
CA SER A 5 -4.72 20.12 13.17
C SER A 5 -4.75 20.58 11.72
N ALA A 6 -5.81 20.21 10.99
CA ALA A 6 -5.99 20.67 9.62
C ALA A 6 -6.36 22.16 9.63
N ASN A 7 -5.84 22.92 8.67
CA ASN A 7 -6.24 24.29 8.44
C ASN A 7 -7.66 24.34 7.85
N SER A 8 -8.26 25.53 7.76
CA SER A 8 -9.60 25.78 7.18
C SER A 8 -9.79 25.12 5.82
N ASP A 9 -8.73 25.03 5.03
CA ASP A 9 -8.77 24.54 3.64
C ASP A 9 -8.59 23.01 3.55
N GLY A 10 -8.38 22.34 4.69
CA GLY A 10 -8.16 20.88 4.78
C GLY A 10 -6.71 20.44 4.55
N SER A 11 -5.77 21.38 4.41
CA SER A 11 -4.32 21.10 4.41
C SER A 11 -3.85 20.71 5.81
N PHE A 12 -2.87 19.81 5.91
CA PHE A 12 -2.35 19.35 7.19
C PHE A 12 -0.91 18.85 7.08
N ASN A 13 -0.20 18.85 8.21
CA ASN A 13 1.05 18.14 8.36
C ASN A 13 0.84 16.85 9.16
N ALA A 14 1.68 15.86 8.89
CA ALA A 14 1.70 14.63 9.66
C ALA A 14 3.10 14.05 9.75
N TRP A 15 3.36 13.41 10.88
CA TRP A 15 4.63 12.80 11.23
C TRP A 15 4.48 11.28 11.22
N GLY A 16 5.19 10.64 10.29
CA GLY A 16 5.32 9.20 10.17
C GLY A 16 6.60 8.68 10.81
N THR A 17 6.94 7.42 10.50
CA THR A 17 8.24 6.86 10.90
C THR A 17 9.35 7.46 10.04
N GLY A 18 10.04 8.47 10.57
CA GLY A 18 11.22 9.08 9.94
C GLY A 18 10.92 10.06 8.79
N LEU A 19 9.64 10.33 8.50
CA LEU A 19 9.22 11.22 7.41
C LEU A 19 8.20 12.25 7.89
N LEU A 20 8.36 13.46 7.38
CA LEU A 20 7.37 14.54 7.49
C LEU A 20 6.54 14.60 6.21
N TYR A 21 5.23 14.62 6.38
CA TYR A 21 4.25 14.69 5.30
C TYR A 21 3.53 16.03 5.35
N LYS A 22 3.48 16.75 4.23
CA LYS A 22 2.71 18.01 4.10
C LYS A 22 1.68 17.85 2.99
N TYR A 23 0.41 17.77 3.38
CA TYR A 23 -0.70 17.71 2.45
C TYR A 23 -1.23 19.11 2.14
N GLN A 24 -1.28 19.45 0.86
CA GLN A 24 -1.77 20.73 0.35
C GLN A 24 -3.09 20.47 -0.39
N SER A 25 -4.20 20.90 0.20
CA SER A 25 -5.55 20.67 -0.33
C SER A 25 -5.80 21.39 -1.65
N GLU A 26 -5.35 22.65 -1.75
CA GLU A 26 -5.46 23.49 -2.95
C GLU A 26 -4.86 22.81 -4.19
N PHE A 27 -3.65 22.27 -4.05
CA PHE A 27 -2.93 21.61 -5.13
C PHE A 27 -3.21 20.11 -5.24
N SER A 28 -4.03 19.56 -4.32
CA SER A 28 -4.24 18.12 -4.17
C SER A 28 -2.92 17.36 -4.24
N SER A 29 -1.95 17.78 -3.43
CA SER A 29 -0.60 17.21 -3.45
C SER A 29 -0.09 16.89 -2.05
N LEU A 30 0.75 15.86 -1.98
CA LEU A 30 1.45 15.45 -0.78
C LEU A 30 2.96 15.58 -1.01
N ASP A 31 3.59 16.46 -0.24
CA ASP A 31 5.05 16.57 -0.20
C ASP A 31 5.60 15.74 0.95
N ILE A 32 6.68 15.00 0.68
CA ILE A 32 7.30 14.05 1.61
C ILE A 32 8.74 14.52 1.87
N PHE A 33 9.09 14.73 3.14
CA PHE A 33 10.36 15.32 3.55
C PHE A 33 11.11 14.42 4.52
N ASP A 34 12.43 14.55 4.51
CA ASP A 34 13.23 14.34 5.71
C ASP A 34 12.98 15.51 6.67
N PRO A 35 12.69 15.27 7.96
CA PRO A 35 12.60 16.34 8.94
C PRO A 35 13.85 17.23 9.02
N THR A 36 15.02 16.67 8.73
CA THR A 36 16.31 17.36 8.82
C THR A 36 16.70 18.12 7.55
N GLN A 37 15.98 17.90 6.43
CA GLN A 37 16.33 18.48 5.13
C GLN A 37 15.26 19.44 4.61
N SER A 38 15.70 20.52 3.96
CA SER A 38 14.80 21.57 3.44
C SER A 38 14.06 21.20 2.15
N ARG A 39 14.42 20.10 1.47
CA ARG A 39 13.92 19.76 0.13
C ARG A 39 13.25 18.38 0.09
N ALA A 40 12.00 18.32 -0.34
CA ALA A 40 11.19 17.09 -0.41
C ALA A 40 11.85 15.92 -1.17
N TYR A 41 11.77 14.71 -0.62
CA TYR A 41 12.12 13.46 -1.29
C TYR A 41 11.25 13.20 -2.50
N ALA A 42 9.94 13.46 -2.36
CA ALA A 42 8.96 13.27 -3.42
C ALA A 42 7.78 14.23 -3.26
N ARG A 43 7.16 14.56 -4.40
CA ARG A 43 5.88 15.26 -4.48
C ARG A 43 4.89 14.37 -5.21
N LEU A 44 3.83 13.97 -4.53
CA LEU A 44 2.76 13.17 -5.09
C LEU A 44 1.61 14.11 -5.47
N LYS A 45 1.20 14.09 -6.74
CA LYS A 45 0.01 14.83 -7.20
C LYS A 45 -1.16 13.87 -7.37
N PHE A 46 -2.32 14.24 -6.85
CA PHE A 46 -3.56 13.51 -7.05
C PHE A 46 -4.36 14.21 -8.15
N ASN A 47 -4.81 13.46 -9.17
CA ASN A 47 -5.63 14.01 -10.26
C ASN A 47 -6.98 14.56 -9.73
N SER A 48 -7.64 15.39 -10.56
CA SER A 48 -8.82 16.26 -10.31
C SER A 48 -10.00 15.70 -9.50
N TYR A 49 -10.10 14.38 -9.32
CA TYR A 49 -10.93 13.82 -8.25
C TYR A 49 -10.15 13.91 -6.93
N LYS A 50 -10.35 15.02 -6.21
CA LYS A 50 -9.80 15.25 -4.87
C LYS A 50 -9.77 13.94 -4.08
N LEU A 51 -8.60 13.61 -3.55
CA LEU A 51 -8.42 12.46 -2.67
C LEU A 51 -9.44 12.58 -1.53
N LYS A 52 -10.53 11.80 -1.57
CA LYS A 52 -11.69 11.99 -0.68
C LYS A 52 -11.34 11.83 0.79
N ARG A 53 -10.31 11.04 1.09
CA ARG A 53 -9.85 10.74 2.46
C ARG A 53 -8.32 10.81 2.55
N PRO A 54 -7.74 12.02 2.55
CA PRO A 54 -6.29 12.20 2.48
C PRO A 54 -5.56 11.69 3.72
N ARG A 55 -6.20 11.76 4.91
CA ARG A 55 -5.65 11.19 6.15
C ARG A 55 -5.57 9.66 6.10
N LEU A 56 -6.67 9.00 5.70
CA LEU A 56 -6.70 7.54 5.56
C LEU A 56 -5.73 7.03 4.48
N TYR A 57 -5.60 7.76 3.38
CA TYR A 57 -4.54 7.49 2.39
C TYR A 57 -3.16 7.54 3.04
N LEU A 58 -2.90 8.57 3.85
CA LEU A 58 -1.59 8.77 4.45
C LEU A 58 -1.25 7.68 5.47
N GLU A 59 -2.23 7.19 6.22
CA GLU A 59 -2.06 6.02 7.11
C GLU A 59 -1.63 4.77 6.32
N HIS A 60 -2.31 4.48 5.20
CA HIS A 60 -1.91 3.38 4.31
C HIS A 60 -0.56 3.62 3.63
N PHE A 61 -0.21 4.88 3.34
CA PHE A 61 1.07 5.25 2.76
C PHE A 61 2.23 5.03 3.73
N ASP A 62 2.08 5.48 4.96
CA ASP A 62 3.10 5.30 6.00
C ASP A 62 3.26 3.84 6.40
N ARG A 63 2.15 3.11 6.56
CA ARG A 63 2.20 1.64 6.79
C ARG A 63 2.95 0.94 5.67
N ALA A 64 2.68 1.28 4.40
CA ALA A 64 3.36 0.70 3.27
C ALA A 64 4.86 1.05 3.22
N ASN A 65 5.25 2.26 3.63
CA ASN A 65 6.66 2.63 3.76
C ASN A 65 7.35 1.85 4.90
N GLN A 66 6.68 1.65 6.03
CA GLN A 66 7.21 0.83 7.13
C GLN A 66 7.41 -0.63 6.71
N ILE A 67 6.45 -1.23 5.99
CA ILE A 67 6.61 -2.59 5.43
C ILE A 67 7.84 -2.66 4.52
N LYS A 68 8.00 -1.68 3.60
CA LYS A 68 9.17 -1.64 2.74
C LYS A 68 10.46 -1.46 3.53
N ALA A 69 10.45 -0.63 4.56
CA ALA A 69 11.61 -0.44 5.45
C ALA A 69 12.08 -1.77 6.02
N LEU A 70 11.15 -2.54 6.59
CA LEU A 70 11.41 -3.87 7.15
C LEU A 70 11.92 -4.88 6.12
N ILE A 71 11.36 -4.86 4.90
CA ILE A 71 11.82 -5.74 3.81
C ILE A 71 13.26 -5.38 3.41
N PHE A 72 13.57 -4.09 3.27
CA PHE A 72 14.90 -3.65 2.85
C PHE A 72 15.98 -3.78 3.92
N SER A 73 15.59 -3.76 5.20
CA SER A 73 16.49 -3.86 6.33
C SER A 73 16.71 -5.30 6.82
N ASN A 74 16.24 -6.32 6.09
CA ASN A 74 16.24 -7.72 6.54
C ASN A 74 15.61 -7.89 7.94
N ASN A 75 14.43 -7.29 8.17
CA ASN A 75 13.74 -7.25 9.46
C ASN A 75 14.50 -6.52 10.59
N HIS A 76 15.50 -5.70 10.29
CA HIS A 76 16.08 -4.78 11.27
C HIS A 76 15.30 -3.46 11.30
N THR A 77 15.23 -2.79 12.44
CA THR A 77 14.43 -1.57 12.59
C THR A 77 15.16 -0.31 12.09
N ASN A 78 15.72 -0.37 10.88
CA ASN A 78 16.42 0.77 10.29
C ASN A 78 15.43 1.67 9.54
N ASN A 79 15.53 2.98 9.76
CA ASN A 79 14.76 3.96 9.01
C ASN A 79 15.22 3.99 7.55
N LEU A 80 14.27 4.05 6.61
CA LEU A 80 14.58 4.11 5.16
C LEU A 80 15.32 5.40 4.77
N ALA A 81 15.02 6.51 5.44
CA ALA A 81 15.69 7.79 5.18
C ALA A 81 17.20 7.72 5.53
N ASP A 82 17.56 6.92 6.53
CA ASP A 82 18.94 6.81 7.03
C ASP A 82 19.79 5.85 6.17
N THR A 83 19.14 4.96 5.41
CA THR A 83 19.80 3.86 4.69
C THR A 83 19.83 4.02 3.18
N MET A 84 19.03 4.93 2.61
CA MET A 84 18.90 5.06 1.16
C MET A 84 19.21 6.47 0.65
N ASP A 85 19.90 6.54 -0.50
CA ASP A 85 20.10 7.80 -1.18
C ASP A 85 18.76 8.37 -1.71
N ARG A 86 18.72 9.69 -1.80
CA ARG A 86 17.52 10.46 -2.16
C ARG A 86 16.82 9.97 -3.44
N ARG A 87 17.60 9.59 -4.48
CA ARG A 87 17.01 9.17 -5.77
C ARG A 87 16.30 7.83 -5.63
N ARG A 88 16.88 6.88 -4.91
CA ARG A 88 16.24 5.58 -4.61
C ARG A 88 15.02 5.76 -3.72
N MET A 89 15.13 6.64 -2.72
CA MET A 89 14.01 6.95 -1.83
C MET A 89 12.81 7.52 -2.61
N GLY A 90 13.03 8.46 -3.54
CA GLY A 90 11.97 9.00 -4.40
C GLY A 90 11.26 7.92 -5.22
N ALA A 91 12.01 7.01 -5.85
CA ALA A 91 11.43 5.91 -6.63
C ALA A 91 10.60 4.95 -5.76
N ILE A 92 11.08 4.64 -4.55
CA ILE A 92 10.37 3.80 -3.59
C ILE A 92 9.06 4.46 -3.16
N LEU A 93 9.09 5.75 -2.79
CA LEU A 93 7.92 6.51 -2.37
C LEU A 93 6.87 6.58 -3.48
N HIS A 94 7.27 6.80 -4.74
CA HIS A 94 6.34 6.77 -5.88
C HIS A 94 5.73 5.38 -6.10
N SER A 95 6.52 4.32 -5.96
CA SER A 95 6.00 2.94 -6.02
C SER A 95 5.03 2.65 -4.88
N THR A 96 5.36 3.06 -3.64
CA THR A 96 4.50 2.88 -2.47
C THR A 96 3.19 3.63 -2.64
N ALA A 97 3.23 4.85 -3.19
CA ALA A 97 2.04 5.68 -3.40
C ALA A 97 0.97 4.97 -4.25
N LYS A 98 1.40 4.24 -5.28
CA LYS A 98 0.50 3.45 -6.13
C LYS A 98 -0.15 2.33 -5.33
N SER A 99 0.63 1.55 -4.58
CA SER A 99 0.11 0.47 -3.74
C SER A 99 -0.85 0.97 -2.66
N SER A 100 -0.51 2.07 -1.97
CA SER A 100 -1.38 2.64 -0.93
C SER A 100 -2.69 3.17 -1.49
N ARG A 101 -2.69 3.66 -2.73
CA ARG A 101 -3.92 4.05 -3.43
C ARG A 101 -4.80 2.85 -3.76
N LEU A 102 -4.22 1.73 -4.20
CA LEU A 102 -4.95 0.48 -4.43
C LEU A 102 -5.49 -0.11 -3.11
N ALA A 103 -4.73 -0.04 -2.02
CA ALA A 103 -5.21 -0.47 -0.71
C ALA A 103 -6.40 0.41 -0.25
N LEU A 104 -6.32 1.73 -0.45
CA LEU A 104 -7.42 2.63 -0.12
C LEU A 104 -8.69 2.33 -0.94
N SER A 105 -8.57 2.07 -2.25
CA SER A 105 -9.73 1.75 -3.09
C SER A 105 -10.40 0.45 -2.63
N LEU A 106 -9.60 -0.57 -2.30
CA LEU A 106 -10.06 -1.82 -1.71
C LEU A 106 -10.81 -1.60 -0.38
N LYS A 107 -10.26 -0.79 0.54
CA LYS A 107 -10.92 -0.46 1.82
C LYS A 107 -12.20 0.36 1.64
N GLN A 108 -12.31 1.12 0.55
CA GLN A 108 -13.50 1.89 0.19
C GLN A 108 -14.52 1.10 -0.65
N ALA A 109 -14.28 -0.21 -0.86
CA ALA A 109 -15.09 -1.08 -1.72
C ALA A 109 -15.17 -0.62 -3.19
N ASP A 110 -14.20 0.16 -3.66
CA ASP A 110 -14.03 0.53 -5.06
C ASP A 110 -13.22 -0.56 -5.78
N TYR A 111 -13.88 -1.70 -5.97
CA TYR A 111 -13.28 -2.91 -6.55
C TYR A 111 -13.03 -2.78 -8.06
N ASP A 112 -13.80 -1.95 -8.75
CA ASP A 112 -13.67 -1.73 -10.19
C ASP A 112 -12.41 -0.92 -10.50
N TYR A 113 -12.18 0.19 -9.77
CA TYR A 113 -10.93 0.94 -9.88
C TYR A 113 -9.71 0.06 -9.58
N PHE A 114 -9.80 -0.76 -8.52
CA PHE A 114 -8.75 -1.72 -8.20
C PHE A 114 -8.50 -2.70 -9.35
N ALA A 115 -9.56 -3.33 -9.86
CA ALA A 115 -9.47 -4.35 -10.89
C ALA A 115 -8.84 -3.82 -12.18
N ASP A 116 -9.28 -2.66 -12.65
CA ASP A 116 -8.79 -2.04 -13.89
C ASP A 116 -7.33 -1.66 -13.76
N TYR A 117 -6.98 -0.92 -12.70
CA TYR A 117 -5.61 -0.48 -12.48
C TYR A 117 -4.65 -1.66 -12.24
N PHE A 118 -5.07 -2.64 -11.42
CA PHE A 118 -4.24 -3.81 -11.11
C PHE A 118 -4.00 -4.68 -12.35
N LYS A 119 -5.03 -4.85 -13.19
CA LYS A 119 -4.94 -5.57 -14.48
C LYS A 119 -3.92 -4.91 -15.41
N GLU A 120 -3.99 -3.59 -15.59
CA GLU A 120 -3.06 -2.84 -16.43
C GLU A 120 -1.61 -2.99 -15.92
N GLU A 121 -1.41 -2.87 -14.61
CA GLU A 121 -0.07 -2.87 -14.02
C GLU A 121 0.58 -4.27 -13.95
N THR A 122 -0.22 -5.34 -13.99
CA THR A 122 0.28 -6.73 -13.93
C THR A 122 0.21 -7.44 -15.27
N GLY A 123 -0.50 -6.89 -16.25
CA GLY A 123 -0.72 -7.51 -17.55
C GLY A 123 -1.66 -8.72 -17.50
N LEU A 124 -2.49 -8.84 -16.46
CA LEU A 124 -3.53 -9.87 -16.36
C LEU A 124 -4.69 -9.58 -17.32
N LYS A 125 -5.55 -10.58 -17.58
CA LYS A 125 -6.73 -10.38 -18.44
C LYS A 125 -7.90 -9.83 -17.64
N SER A 126 -8.11 -10.34 -16.42
CA SER A 126 -9.13 -9.84 -15.50
C SER A 126 -8.75 -10.16 -14.06
N VAL A 127 -9.04 -9.23 -13.16
CA VAL A 127 -9.10 -9.46 -11.72
C VAL A 127 -10.48 -9.02 -11.25
N LYS A 128 -11.12 -9.80 -10.38
CA LYS A 128 -12.44 -9.46 -9.82
C LYS A 128 -12.45 -9.77 -8.33
N ILE A 129 -12.96 -8.85 -7.54
CA ILE A 129 -13.22 -9.05 -6.11
C ILE A 129 -14.69 -8.73 -5.88
N LYS A 130 -15.39 -9.61 -5.16
CA LYS A 130 -16.78 -9.43 -4.77
C LYS A 130 -16.95 -9.69 -3.29
N LYS A 131 -17.66 -8.79 -2.61
CA LYS A 131 -18.10 -8.96 -1.22
C LYS A 131 -19.46 -9.64 -1.21
N PHE A 132 -19.62 -10.63 -0.33
CA PHE A 132 -20.86 -11.34 -0.07
C PHE A 132 -21.19 -11.20 1.41
N ILE A 133 -22.49 -11.05 1.71
CA ILE A 133 -23.02 -11.02 3.06
C ILE A 133 -23.92 -12.25 3.17
N SER A 134 -23.65 -13.10 4.17
CA SER A 134 -24.47 -14.30 4.41
C SER A 134 -25.93 -13.90 4.72
N ASN A 135 -26.88 -14.79 4.45
CA ASN A 135 -28.31 -14.57 4.71
C ASN A 135 -28.59 -14.24 6.18
N ASP A 136 -27.77 -14.76 7.10
CA ASP A 136 -27.88 -14.50 8.54
C ASP A 136 -27.30 -13.13 8.94
N ARG A 137 -26.74 -12.35 8.00
CA ARG A 137 -26.05 -11.05 8.19
C ARG A 137 -24.89 -11.03 9.20
N LEU A 138 -24.54 -12.19 9.76
CA LEU A 138 -23.50 -12.34 10.78
C LEU A 138 -22.11 -12.59 10.19
N SER A 139 -22.01 -13.03 8.94
CA SER A 139 -20.73 -13.31 8.28
C SER A 139 -20.61 -12.61 6.93
N GLU A 140 -19.56 -11.81 6.81
CA GLU A 140 -19.10 -11.25 5.54
C GLU A 140 -17.98 -12.13 4.99
N PHE A 141 -17.99 -12.39 3.68
CA PHE A 141 -16.89 -13.05 3.01
C PHE A 141 -16.62 -12.42 1.65
N TYR A 142 -15.40 -12.59 1.18
CA TYR A 142 -14.94 -12.06 -0.09
C TYR A 142 -14.57 -13.21 -1.02
N VAL A 143 -14.86 -13.03 -2.31
CA VAL A 143 -14.43 -13.95 -3.37
C VAL A 143 -13.62 -13.17 -4.37
N GLY A 144 -12.42 -13.68 -4.64
CA GLY A 144 -11.46 -13.13 -5.58
C GLY A 144 -11.30 -14.07 -6.76
N ARG A 145 -11.17 -13.52 -7.97
CA ARG A 145 -10.92 -14.28 -9.20
C ARG A 145 -9.86 -13.60 -10.04
N ILE A 146 -8.90 -14.39 -10.53
CA ILE A 146 -7.84 -13.95 -11.45
C ILE A 146 -7.96 -14.74 -12.73
N LEU A 147 -7.85 -14.04 -13.86
CA LEU A 147 -7.78 -14.62 -15.20
C LEU A 147 -6.52 -14.12 -15.90
N THR A 148 -5.74 -15.04 -16.41
CA THR A 148 -4.51 -14.75 -17.16
C THR A 148 -4.79 -14.55 -18.65
N GLN A 149 -3.76 -14.13 -19.41
CA GLN A 149 -3.87 -13.98 -20.86
C GLN A 149 -4.11 -15.31 -21.57
N ASN A 150 -3.62 -16.41 -21.00
CA ASN A 150 -3.80 -17.76 -21.54
C ASN A 150 -5.14 -18.39 -21.13
N ASN A 151 -6.06 -17.60 -20.57
CA ASN A 151 -7.34 -18.04 -20.02
C ASN A 151 -7.25 -19.00 -18.82
N ASN A 152 -6.08 -19.13 -18.19
CA ASN A 152 -5.97 -19.82 -16.91
C ASN A 152 -6.62 -18.97 -15.83
N CYS A 153 -7.35 -19.64 -14.93
CA CYS A 153 -8.18 -18.97 -13.95
C CYS A 153 -7.96 -19.59 -12.57
N THR A 154 -7.93 -18.74 -11.55
CA THR A 154 -8.10 -19.18 -10.17
C THR A 154 -9.16 -18.36 -9.47
N SER A 155 -9.83 -18.97 -8.48
CA SER A 155 -10.78 -18.32 -7.60
C SER A 155 -10.54 -18.76 -6.16
N VAL A 156 -10.61 -17.81 -5.24
CA VAL A 156 -10.38 -18.05 -3.81
C VAL A 156 -11.42 -17.30 -2.98
N ARG A 157 -11.64 -17.77 -1.75
CA ARG A 157 -12.57 -17.20 -0.77
C ARG A 157 -11.86 -16.96 0.55
N ALA A 158 -12.16 -15.85 1.21
CA ALA A 158 -11.70 -15.57 2.57
C ALA A 158 -12.72 -14.72 3.34
N CYS A 159 -12.60 -14.69 4.68
CA CYS A 159 -13.47 -13.91 5.56
C CYS A 159 -13.04 -12.43 5.64
N THR A 160 -11.75 -12.14 5.42
CA THR A 160 -11.18 -10.79 5.43
C THR A 160 -10.63 -10.42 4.06
N LEU A 161 -10.51 -9.12 3.78
CA LEU A 161 -9.96 -8.63 2.52
C LEU A 161 -8.44 -8.87 2.44
N SER A 162 -7.72 -8.74 3.56
CA SER A 162 -6.30 -9.10 3.66
C SER A 162 -6.09 -10.59 3.37
N GLY A 163 -6.85 -11.45 4.06
CA GLY A 163 -6.79 -12.90 3.85
C GLY A 163 -7.18 -13.32 2.43
N LEU A 164 -8.10 -12.58 1.79
CA LEU A 164 -8.42 -12.82 0.38
C LEU A 164 -7.20 -12.58 -0.51
N LEU A 165 -6.51 -11.46 -0.34
CA LEU A 165 -5.35 -11.11 -1.16
C LEU A 165 -4.17 -12.07 -0.93
N GLU A 166 -3.98 -12.54 0.30
CA GLU A 166 -3.00 -13.60 0.62
C GLU A 166 -3.35 -14.90 -0.10
N ALA A 167 -4.60 -15.37 0.03
CA ALA A 167 -5.05 -16.57 -0.67
C ALA A 167 -4.94 -16.43 -2.21
N MET A 168 -5.23 -15.24 -2.75
CA MET A 168 -5.07 -14.95 -4.18
C MET A 168 -3.59 -14.99 -4.59
N SER A 169 -2.70 -14.45 -3.77
CA SER A 169 -1.26 -14.51 -3.99
C SER A 169 -0.75 -15.95 -4.02
N GLU A 170 -1.08 -16.75 -3.01
CA GLU A 170 -0.68 -18.15 -2.91
C GLU A 170 -1.20 -18.98 -4.07
N SER A 171 -2.48 -18.84 -4.40
CA SER A 171 -3.08 -19.57 -5.52
C SER A 171 -2.49 -19.13 -6.87
N THR A 172 -2.12 -17.86 -7.02
CA THR A 172 -1.38 -17.41 -8.22
C THR A 172 -0.04 -18.12 -8.34
N MET A 173 0.71 -18.24 -7.24
CA MET A 173 2.00 -18.93 -7.21
C MET A 173 1.87 -20.43 -7.46
N ARG A 174 0.91 -21.08 -6.81
CA ARG A 174 0.75 -22.53 -6.85
C ARG A 174 0.10 -23.01 -8.15
N ASP A 175 -0.94 -22.32 -8.61
CA ASP A 175 -1.84 -22.84 -9.64
C ASP A 175 -1.59 -22.16 -11.00
N LEU A 176 -1.26 -20.85 -11.02
CA LEU A 176 -1.06 -20.12 -12.27
C LEU A 176 0.39 -20.12 -12.77
N VAL A 177 1.39 -20.03 -11.88
CA VAL A 177 2.80 -20.09 -12.30
C VAL A 177 3.16 -21.48 -12.82
N THR A 178 2.63 -22.55 -12.21
CA THR A 178 2.83 -23.94 -12.65
C THR A 178 2.22 -24.18 -14.02
N THR A 179 1.01 -23.68 -14.26
CA THR A 179 0.32 -23.83 -15.56
C THR A 179 0.90 -22.94 -16.66
N GLU A 180 1.65 -21.88 -16.32
CA GLU A 180 2.30 -20.98 -17.28
C GLU A 180 3.83 -21.08 -17.32
N TYR A 181 4.39 -22.14 -16.72
CA TYR A 181 5.84 -22.33 -16.57
C TYR A 181 6.62 -22.30 -17.91
N GLY A 182 5.95 -22.57 -19.03
CA GLY A 182 6.51 -22.51 -20.38
C GLY A 182 6.73 -21.11 -20.96
N CYS A 183 6.17 -20.05 -20.37
CA CYS A 183 6.30 -18.68 -20.87
C CYS A 183 6.96 -17.78 -19.81
N LYS A 184 8.25 -17.46 -19.98
CA LYS A 184 9.04 -16.63 -19.05
C LYS A 184 8.37 -15.30 -18.70
N GLN A 185 7.69 -14.68 -19.67
CA GLN A 185 7.03 -13.39 -19.48
C GLN A 185 5.75 -13.51 -18.66
N SER A 186 4.98 -14.57 -18.85
CA SER A 186 3.82 -14.92 -18.02
C SER A 186 4.22 -15.18 -16.57
N ALA A 187 5.22 -16.04 -16.35
CA ALA A 187 5.71 -16.35 -15.01
C ALA A 187 6.16 -15.07 -14.28
N LYS A 188 6.92 -14.19 -14.95
CA LYS A 188 7.34 -12.91 -14.36
C LYS A 188 6.15 -12.00 -13.98
N ARG A 189 5.11 -11.93 -14.82
CA ARG A 189 3.88 -11.17 -14.53
C ARG A 189 3.14 -11.72 -13.32
N LEU A 190 3.00 -13.05 -13.24
CA LEU A 190 2.32 -13.74 -12.14
C LEU A 190 3.08 -13.61 -10.81
N LEU A 191 4.41 -13.74 -10.83
CA LEU A 191 5.26 -13.47 -9.67
C LEU A 191 5.07 -12.02 -9.19
N GLY A 192 5.08 -11.06 -10.13
CA GLY A 192 4.84 -9.65 -9.81
C GLY A 192 3.43 -9.38 -9.25
N ALA A 193 2.41 -10.04 -9.79
CA ALA A 193 1.04 -9.94 -9.32
C ALA A 193 0.89 -10.54 -7.91
N SER A 194 1.45 -11.73 -7.68
CA SER A 194 1.49 -12.39 -6.36
C SER A 194 2.16 -11.49 -5.32
N HIS A 195 3.37 -11.01 -5.59
CA HIS A 195 4.08 -10.10 -4.70
C HIS A 195 3.27 -8.84 -4.37
N LYS A 196 2.61 -8.23 -5.36
CA LYS A 196 1.76 -7.06 -5.14
C LYS A 196 0.53 -7.38 -4.30
N MET A 197 -0.14 -8.51 -4.52
CA MET A 197 -1.29 -8.92 -3.71
C MET A 197 -0.90 -9.17 -2.26
N SER A 198 0.21 -9.89 -2.04
CA SER A 198 0.76 -10.09 -0.69
C SER A 198 1.11 -8.76 -0.01
N PHE A 199 1.78 -7.85 -0.72
CA PHE A 199 2.10 -6.52 -0.17
C PHE A 199 0.84 -5.69 0.16
N LEU A 200 -0.19 -5.72 -0.69
CA LEU A 200 -1.46 -5.06 -0.43
C LEU A 200 -2.20 -5.69 0.76
N ALA A 201 -2.11 -7.02 0.94
CA ALA A 201 -2.67 -7.70 2.09
C ALA A 201 -2.05 -7.18 3.38
N SER A 202 -0.72 -7.06 3.44
CA SER A 202 -0.01 -6.52 4.62
C SER A 202 -0.35 -5.05 4.90
N ILE A 203 -0.63 -4.24 3.87
CA ILE A 203 -1.12 -2.86 4.07
C ILE A 203 -2.53 -2.85 4.67
N LEU A 204 -3.39 -3.78 4.25
CA LEU A 204 -4.79 -3.85 4.70
C LEU A 204 -4.95 -4.57 6.03
N ASP A 205 -3.99 -5.40 6.41
CA ASP A 205 -3.98 -6.07 7.69
C ASP A 205 -3.82 -5.07 8.83
N ASP A 206 -4.83 -5.00 9.70
CA ASP A 206 -4.82 -4.10 10.84
C ASP A 206 -3.91 -4.64 11.97
N GLU A 207 -3.69 -5.96 12.03
CA GLU A 207 -2.78 -6.59 13.01
C GLU A 207 -1.29 -6.33 12.72
N PHE A 208 -0.92 -6.07 11.47
CA PHE A 208 0.45 -5.70 11.13
C PHE A 208 0.94 -4.48 11.95
N THR A 209 0.04 -3.52 12.18
CA THR A 209 0.31 -2.30 12.95
C THR A 209 0.60 -2.55 14.42
N SER A 210 -0.03 -3.57 15.02
CA SER A 210 0.11 -3.83 16.47
C SER A 210 1.34 -4.67 16.80
N LYS A 211 1.88 -5.42 15.84
CA LYS A 211 2.98 -6.37 16.07
C LYS A 211 4.36 -5.87 15.61
N ILE A 212 4.46 -5.01 14.58
CA ILE A 212 5.74 -4.76 13.88
C ILE A 212 6.00 -3.26 13.60
N MET A 213 5.29 -2.35 14.26
CA MET A 213 5.54 -0.92 14.07
C MET A 213 6.98 -0.55 14.45
N LEU A 214 7.71 0.05 13.50
CA LEU A 214 8.94 0.77 13.78
C LEU A 214 8.58 1.91 14.73
N LYS A 215 8.90 1.75 16.01
CA LYS A 215 8.71 2.80 17.01
C LYS A 215 9.47 4.02 16.53
N THR A 216 8.78 5.13 16.32
CA THR A 216 9.43 6.44 16.32
C THR A 216 10.14 6.54 17.66
N GLU A 217 11.48 6.50 17.67
CA GLU A 217 12.21 7.00 18.81
C GLU A 217 11.73 8.44 19.01
N ASP A 218 11.08 8.70 20.15
CA ASP A 218 10.85 10.06 20.58
C ASP A 218 12.24 10.68 20.68
N SER A 219 12.56 11.52 19.70
CA SER A 219 13.79 12.30 19.67
C SER A 219 13.87 13.07 20.98
N LYS A 220 14.72 12.55 21.87
CA LYS A 220 15.30 13.14 23.07
C LYS A 220 14.73 14.51 23.42
N SER A 221 13.88 14.52 24.45
CA SER A 221 13.86 15.59 25.45
C SER A 221 15.30 15.88 25.90
N GLY A 222 15.91 16.86 25.25
CA GLY A 222 17.26 17.37 25.50
C GLY A 222 17.30 18.88 25.35
N LEU A 223 16.24 19.57 25.76
CA LEU A 223 16.29 20.97 26.15
C LEU A 223 16.76 21.01 27.60
N ASN A 224 18.06 20.78 27.79
CA ASN A 224 18.75 21.24 28.99
C ASN A 224 19.21 22.67 28.71
N SER A 225 18.57 23.61 29.41
CA SER A 225 19.15 24.84 29.99
C SER A 225 20.38 25.44 29.27
N PHE A 226 20.18 26.59 28.63
CA PHE A 226 20.82 27.86 28.97
C PHE A 226 19.94 29.02 28.49
#